data_AF-A0A238ZMC1-F1
#
_entry.id   AF-A0A238ZMC1-F1
#
_cell.length_a   1.000
_cell.length_b   1.000
_cell.length_c   1.000
_cell.angle_alpha   90.00
_cell.angle_beta   90.00
_cell.angle_gamma   90.00
#
_symmetry.space_group_name_H-M   'P 1'
#
loop_
_entity.id
_entity.type
_entity.pdbx_description
1 polymer ?
#
loop_
_entity_poly.entity_id
_entity_poly.type
_entity_poly.pdbx_seq_one_letter_code
_entity_poly.pdbx_strand_id
1 'polypeptide(L)'
;MRRALLFALALISAPVFADEIKPFTASYTADWKQLPVSGSAERNLTDLGDGRWELNFEASMLVASLTETSTFRIEDNAFTPLNYKYERGGLGKGKSVEQDFDWSAKQVIGNDRGTPVRIPLNRGLLDKSTYQMVLQHDVAAGKKSMSYQVVDGDDIETYDFRVLGEEAVTTKVGLIDAIKVERVRDPTQSKRKTTLWFAKNWDYLLVALNQIEKDGKEYQIMLEEGTVNGKTVKGR
;
A
#
# COMPACT_ATOMS: atom_id res chain seq x y z
N MET A 1 53.96 -10.21 -37.12
CA MET A 1 52.86 -9.26 -36.80
C MET A 1 51.74 -10.02 -36.11
N ARG A 2 51.05 -9.37 -35.15
CA ARG A 2 49.86 -9.82 -34.39
C ARG A 2 50.14 -10.46 -33.02
N ARG A 3 50.45 -9.60 -32.05
CA ARG A 3 50.14 -9.83 -30.63
C ARG A 3 48.65 -9.52 -30.45
N ALA A 4 47.84 -10.50 -30.10
CA ALA A 4 46.46 -10.29 -29.70
C ALA A 4 46.45 -9.99 -28.19
N LEU A 5 46.14 -8.75 -27.82
CA LEU A 5 45.79 -8.41 -26.44
C LEU A 5 44.33 -8.84 -26.21
N LEU A 6 44.12 -9.82 -25.35
CA LEU A 6 42.83 -10.14 -24.77
C LEU A 6 42.51 -9.11 -23.68
N PHE A 7 41.55 -8.23 -23.95
CA PHE A 7 40.92 -7.39 -22.92
C PHE A 7 39.95 -8.27 -22.11
N ALA A 8 40.31 -8.58 -20.86
CA ALA A 8 39.38 -9.17 -19.91
C ALA A 8 38.45 -8.08 -19.37
N LEU A 9 37.21 -8.05 -19.85
CA LEU A 9 36.16 -7.17 -19.34
C LEU A 9 35.61 -7.80 -18.05
N ALA A 10 36.14 -7.40 -16.90
CA ALA A 10 35.55 -7.75 -15.60
C ALA A 10 34.24 -6.98 -15.44
N LEU A 11 33.10 -7.65 -15.64
CA LEU A 11 31.80 -7.15 -15.24
C LEU A 11 31.79 -7.04 -13.71
N ILE A 12 32.03 -5.84 -13.20
CA ILE A 12 31.70 -5.50 -11.83
C ILE A 12 30.18 -5.47 -11.76
N SER A 13 29.57 -6.63 -11.48
CA SER A 13 28.19 -6.68 -11.02
C SER A 13 28.17 -5.98 -9.66
N ALA A 14 27.79 -4.70 -9.65
CA ALA A 14 27.39 -4.06 -8.42
C ALA A 14 26.28 -4.91 -7.81
N PRO A 15 26.36 -5.29 -6.53
CA PRO A 15 25.21 -5.87 -5.86
C PRO A 15 24.06 -4.89 -6.03
N VAL A 16 22.99 -5.34 -6.70
CA VAL A 16 21.70 -4.67 -6.61
C VAL A 16 21.26 -4.90 -5.18
N PHE A 17 21.63 -3.96 -4.29
CA PHE A 17 20.98 -3.88 -3.00
C PHE A 17 19.52 -3.62 -3.31
N ALA A 18 18.66 -4.61 -3.02
CA ALA A 18 17.25 -4.35 -2.92
C ALA A 18 17.10 -3.25 -1.86
N ASP A 19 16.52 -2.11 -2.24
CA ASP A 19 16.27 -1.04 -1.28
C ASP A 19 15.38 -1.62 -0.18
N GLU A 20 15.95 -1.69 1.03
CA GLU A 20 15.26 -2.19 2.21
C GLU A 20 14.14 -1.20 2.56
N ILE A 21 12.95 -1.74 2.83
CA ILE A 21 11.80 -0.93 3.23
C ILE A 21 12.13 -0.15 4.51
N LYS A 22 11.69 1.10 4.57
CA LYS A 22 11.97 1.97 5.72
C LYS A 22 10.72 2.14 6.59
N PRO A 23 10.86 2.16 7.93
CA PRO A 23 9.75 2.52 8.81
C PRO A 23 9.32 3.97 8.52
N PHE A 24 8.03 4.22 8.62
CA PHE A 24 7.47 5.54 8.36
C PHE A 24 6.25 5.83 9.23
N THR A 25 6.01 7.12 9.43
CA THR A 25 4.73 7.66 9.90
C THR A 25 4.20 8.63 8.86
N ALA A 26 2.90 8.65 8.61
CA ALA A 26 2.27 9.59 7.69
C ALA A 26 0.87 9.93 8.17
N SER A 27 0.58 11.22 8.35
CA SER A 27 -0.76 11.71 8.59
C SER A 27 -1.31 12.36 7.32
N TYR A 28 -2.62 12.29 7.16
CA TYR A 28 -3.31 12.72 5.96
C TYR A 28 -4.53 13.55 6.30
N THR A 29 -4.72 14.62 5.53
CA THR A 29 -6.02 15.29 5.46
C THR A 29 -6.94 14.52 4.53
N ALA A 30 -8.18 14.28 4.95
CA ALA A 30 -9.26 13.84 4.06
C ALA A 30 -10.11 15.05 3.67
N ASP A 31 -9.93 15.57 2.45
CA ASP A 31 -10.77 16.63 1.90
C ASP A 31 -11.94 16.00 1.13
N TRP A 32 -13.14 16.32 1.59
CA TRP A 32 -14.36 16.05 0.84
C TRP A 32 -14.85 17.37 0.26
N LYS A 33 -14.65 17.56 -1.06
CA LYS A 33 -15.00 18.79 -1.82
C LYS A 33 -16.41 19.35 -1.58
N GLN A 34 -17.34 18.57 -1.00
CA GLN A 34 -18.75 18.92 -0.83
C GLN A 34 -19.20 19.09 0.63
N LEU A 35 -18.37 18.82 1.65
CA LEU A 35 -18.76 18.99 3.06
C LEU A 35 -17.63 19.57 3.94
N PRO A 36 -17.93 20.46 4.90
CA PRO A 36 -16.95 21.09 5.77
C PRO A 36 -16.43 20.16 6.89
N VAL A 37 -16.49 18.84 6.70
CA VAL A 37 -16.10 17.86 7.72
C VAL A 37 -14.68 17.37 7.41
N SER A 38 -13.71 17.78 8.22
CA SER A 38 -12.34 17.26 8.16
C SER A 38 -12.24 15.94 8.92
N GLY A 39 -11.76 14.91 8.24
CA GLY A 39 -11.29 13.67 8.86
C GLY A 39 -9.77 13.66 8.97
N SER A 40 -9.24 12.93 9.94
CA SER A 40 -7.82 12.59 10.01
C SER A 40 -7.62 11.14 9.63
N ALA A 41 -6.47 10.86 9.03
CA ALA A 41 -6.01 9.49 8.88
C ALA A 41 -4.50 9.41 9.13
N GLU A 42 -4.05 8.32 9.74
CA GLU A 42 -2.66 8.06 10.08
C GLU A 42 -2.26 6.68 9.56
N ARG A 43 -1.04 6.58 9.02
CA ARG A 43 -0.39 5.31 8.66
C ARG A 43 0.95 5.21 9.36
N ASN A 44 1.22 4.04 9.92
CA ASN A 44 2.48 3.75 10.58
C ASN A 44 3.00 2.38 10.14
N LEU A 45 4.25 2.33 9.65
CA LEU A 45 4.97 1.10 9.36
C LEU A 45 6.09 0.93 10.37
N THR A 46 6.02 -0.16 11.14
CA THR A 46 6.97 -0.46 12.23
C THR A 46 7.74 -1.74 11.92
N ASP A 47 9.06 -1.70 12.12
CA ASP A 47 9.91 -2.89 12.14
C ASP A 47 9.76 -3.60 13.49
N LEU A 48 9.31 -4.85 13.47
CA LEU A 48 9.15 -5.70 14.65
C LEU A 48 10.36 -6.60 14.91
N GLY A 49 11.39 -6.53 14.08
CA GLY A 49 12.55 -7.40 14.10
C GLY A 49 12.32 -8.74 13.39
N ASP A 50 13.42 -9.42 13.06
CA ASP A 50 13.44 -10.72 12.37
C ASP A 50 12.66 -10.73 11.05
N GLY A 51 12.73 -9.63 10.30
CA GLY A 51 12.04 -9.46 9.01
C GLY A 51 10.53 -9.30 9.13
N ARG A 52 9.97 -9.15 10.34
CA ARG A 52 8.54 -8.90 10.57
C ARG A 52 8.25 -7.42 10.65
N TRP A 53 7.12 -7.03 10.07
CA TRP A 53 6.66 -5.66 9.98
C TRP A 53 5.20 -5.58 10.36
N GLU A 54 4.80 -4.42 10.88
CA GLU A 54 3.40 -4.09 11.14
C GLU A 54 3.05 -2.79 10.43
N LEU A 55 2.01 -2.84 9.59
CA LEU A 55 1.36 -1.67 9.02
C LEU A 55 0.05 -1.42 9.76
N ASN A 56 -0.04 -0.26 10.40
CA ASN A 56 -1.27 0.25 10.99
C ASN A 56 -1.81 1.40 10.15
N PHE A 57 -3.14 1.46 10.06
CA PHE A 57 -3.90 2.56 9.50
C PHE A 57 -5.07 2.87 10.43
N GLU A 58 -5.20 4.15 10.77
CA GLU A 58 -6.31 4.65 11.55
C GLU A 58 -6.94 5.82 10.81
N ALA A 59 -8.27 5.90 10.81
CA ALA A 59 -8.99 7.03 10.28
C ALA A 59 -10.17 7.38 11.17
N SER A 60 -10.40 8.67 11.36
CA SER A 60 -11.48 9.15 12.20
C SER A 60 -12.17 10.36 11.59
N MET A 61 -13.49 10.42 11.76
CA MET A 61 -14.36 11.55 11.48
C MET A 61 -15.37 11.63 12.62
N LEU A 62 -16.04 12.78 12.79
CA LEU A 62 -16.92 13.09 13.95
C LEU A 62 -17.76 11.93 14.51
N VAL A 63 -18.33 11.08 13.65
CA VAL A 63 -19.23 9.98 14.05
C VAL A 63 -18.82 8.60 13.53
N ALA A 64 -17.59 8.45 13.03
CA ALA A 64 -17.10 7.22 12.43
C ALA A 64 -15.60 7.04 12.65
N SER A 65 -15.19 5.80 12.91
CA SER A 65 -13.80 5.42 13.03
C SER A 65 -13.51 4.16 12.23
N LEU A 66 -12.26 4.01 11.84
CA LEU A 66 -11.76 2.85 11.12
C LEU A 66 -10.33 2.58 11.58
N THR A 67 -10.04 1.33 11.87
CA THR A 67 -8.68 0.83 12.13
C THR A 67 -8.42 -0.37 11.24
N GLU A 68 -7.20 -0.46 10.74
CA GLU A 68 -6.72 -1.55 9.91
C GLU A 68 -5.27 -1.85 10.31
N THR A 69 -5.00 -3.09 10.68
CA THR A 69 -3.67 -3.56 11.09
C THR A 69 -3.32 -4.78 10.29
N SER A 70 -2.10 -4.82 9.74
CA SER A 70 -1.55 -6.00 9.11
C SER A 70 -0.13 -6.26 9.57
N THR A 71 0.13 -7.50 9.97
CA THR A 71 1.49 -7.98 10.20
C THR A 71 1.91 -8.86 9.04
N PHE A 72 3.14 -8.69 8.58
CA PHE A 72 3.69 -9.46 7.47
C PHE A 72 5.18 -9.67 7.67
N ARG A 73 5.74 -10.63 6.95
CA ARG A 73 7.19 -10.84 6.88
C ARG A 73 7.71 -10.48 5.50
N ILE A 74 8.94 -9.97 5.45
CA ILE A 74 9.70 -9.82 4.22
C ILE A 74 10.86 -10.82 4.26
N GLU A 75 10.86 -11.77 3.32
CA GLU A 75 11.95 -12.73 3.10
C GLU A 75 12.20 -12.81 1.59
N ASP A 76 13.46 -12.76 1.15
CA ASP A 76 13.84 -12.84 -0.27
C ASP A 76 13.03 -11.88 -1.18
N ASN A 77 12.79 -10.65 -0.70
CA ASN A 77 12.02 -9.62 -1.39
C ASN A 77 10.52 -9.96 -1.59
N ALA A 78 10.00 -10.98 -0.90
CA ALA A 78 8.60 -11.39 -0.91
C ALA A 78 7.89 -10.98 0.38
N PHE A 79 6.75 -10.31 0.24
CA PHE A 79 5.89 -9.92 1.35
C PHE A 79 4.89 -11.03 1.62
N THR A 80 4.89 -11.51 2.86
CA THR A 80 4.13 -12.68 3.29
C THR A 80 3.25 -12.26 4.47
N PRO A 81 1.94 -12.03 4.25
CA PRO A 81 0.99 -11.71 5.33
C PRO A 81 1.00 -12.75 6.44
N LEU A 82 0.81 -12.31 7.68
CA LEU A 82 0.66 -13.17 8.85
C LEU A 82 -0.73 -12.98 9.46
N ASN A 83 -1.08 -11.74 9.78
CA ASN A 83 -2.38 -11.40 10.35
C ASN A 83 -2.91 -10.12 9.74
N TYR A 84 -4.22 -10.06 9.53
CA TYR A 84 -4.93 -8.87 9.10
C TYR A 84 -6.16 -8.66 9.96
N LYS A 85 -6.34 -7.43 10.45
CA LYS A 85 -7.49 -7.02 11.23
C LYS A 85 -8.03 -5.70 10.70
N TYR A 86 -9.34 -5.61 10.61
CA TYR A 86 -10.04 -4.41 10.22
C TYR A 86 -11.24 -4.20 11.12
N GLU A 87 -11.39 -3.00 11.66
CA GLU A 87 -12.58 -2.59 12.40
C GLU A 87 -13.09 -1.25 11.87
N ARG A 88 -14.40 -1.14 11.72
CA ARG A 88 -15.08 0.12 11.41
C ARG A 88 -16.27 0.28 12.32
N GLY A 89 -16.25 1.37 13.09
CA GLY A 89 -17.29 1.75 14.04
C GLY A 89 -17.95 3.09 13.67
N GLY A 90 -18.96 3.49 14.46
CA GLY A 90 -19.68 4.75 14.29
C GLY A 90 -21.19 4.59 14.18
N LEU A 91 -21.87 5.64 13.70
CA LEU A 91 -23.32 5.61 13.46
C LEU A 91 -23.65 4.70 12.27
N GLY A 92 -24.03 3.45 12.57
CA GLY A 92 -24.49 2.47 11.58
C GLY A 92 -24.02 1.05 11.88
N LYS A 93 -24.16 0.15 10.90
CA LYS A 93 -23.66 -1.23 11.02
C LYS A 93 -22.13 -1.23 10.95
N GLY A 94 -21.50 -1.59 12.06
CA GLY A 94 -20.07 -1.80 12.14
C GLY A 94 -19.59 -2.91 11.19
N LYS A 95 -18.30 -2.93 10.90
CA LYS A 95 -17.64 -4.02 10.17
C LYS A 95 -16.42 -4.47 10.97
N SER A 96 -16.27 -5.77 11.14
CA SER A 96 -15.07 -6.39 11.69
C SER A 96 -14.63 -7.50 10.73
N VAL A 97 -13.34 -7.53 10.40
CA VAL A 97 -12.71 -8.58 9.62
C VAL A 97 -11.43 -9.01 10.34
N GLU A 98 -11.23 -10.31 10.42
CA GLU A 98 -9.99 -10.91 10.92
C GLU A 98 -9.57 -12.01 9.95
N GLN A 99 -8.30 -12.06 9.61
CA GLN A 99 -7.70 -13.07 8.73
C GLN A 99 -6.34 -13.47 9.31
N ASP A 100 -6.13 -14.76 9.53
CA ASP A 100 -4.87 -15.38 9.91
C ASP A 100 -4.37 -16.22 8.74
N PHE A 101 -3.13 -15.95 8.33
CA PHE A 101 -2.49 -16.60 7.18
C PHE A 101 -1.58 -17.72 7.67
N ASP A 102 -2.15 -18.91 7.87
CA ASP A 102 -1.41 -20.09 8.29
C ASP A 102 -0.69 -20.72 7.10
N TRP A 103 0.56 -20.30 6.88
CA TRP A 103 1.44 -20.83 5.84
C TRP A 103 1.82 -22.29 6.04
N SER A 104 1.75 -22.80 7.27
CA SER A 104 2.06 -24.20 7.57
C SER A 104 0.90 -25.11 7.16
N ALA A 105 -0.33 -24.73 7.51
CA ALA A 105 -1.56 -25.41 7.11
C ALA A 105 -2.01 -25.06 5.68
N LYS A 106 -1.40 -24.04 5.06
CA LYS A 106 -1.75 -23.50 3.74
C LYS A 106 -3.21 -23.04 3.67
N GLN A 107 -3.67 -22.34 4.70
CA GLN A 107 -5.03 -21.81 4.77
C GLN A 107 -5.04 -20.40 5.35
N VAL A 108 -5.93 -19.56 4.81
CA VAL A 108 -6.37 -18.34 5.48
C VAL A 108 -7.62 -18.68 6.26
N ILE A 109 -7.63 -18.40 7.56
CA ILE A 109 -8.79 -18.61 8.45
C ILE A 109 -9.18 -17.29 9.10
N GLY A 110 -10.44 -17.14 9.48
CA GLY A 110 -10.85 -15.94 10.22
C GLY A 110 -12.34 -15.69 10.14
N ASN A 111 -12.71 -14.42 10.04
CA ASN A 111 -14.10 -13.97 10.14
C ASN A 111 -14.32 -12.66 9.34
N ASP A 112 -15.41 -12.57 8.57
CA ASP A 112 -15.93 -11.32 8.00
C ASP A 112 -17.36 -11.09 8.52
N ARG A 113 -17.54 -10.09 9.38
CA ARG A 113 -18.85 -9.71 9.96
C ARG A 113 -19.63 -10.87 10.60
N GLY A 114 -18.93 -11.83 11.20
CA GLY A 114 -19.55 -13.00 11.85
C GLY A 114 -19.62 -14.25 10.97
N THR A 115 -19.26 -14.15 9.69
CA THR A 115 -19.14 -15.28 8.78
C THR A 115 -17.72 -15.84 8.83
N PRO A 116 -17.52 -17.14 9.11
CA PRO A 116 -16.20 -17.75 9.06
C PRO A 116 -15.56 -17.66 7.68
N VAL A 117 -14.30 -17.22 7.63
CA VAL A 117 -13.47 -17.21 6.42
C VAL A 117 -12.61 -18.46 6.42
N ARG A 118 -12.58 -19.16 5.28
CA ARG A 118 -11.66 -20.27 5.04
C ARG A 118 -11.27 -20.35 3.57
N ILE A 119 -10.04 -19.96 3.25
CA ILE A 119 -9.56 -19.83 1.88
C ILE A 119 -8.23 -20.59 1.72
N PRO A 120 -8.01 -21.33 0.62
CA PRO A 120 -6.70 -21.92 0.33
C PRO A 120 -5.62 -20.85 0.20
N LEU A 121 -4.53 -20.99 0.96
CA LEU A 121 -3.41 -20.04 0.94
C LEU A 121 -2.37 -20.46 -0.09
N ASN A 122 -2.35 -19.75 -1.21
CA ASN A 122 -1.36 -19.91 -2.26
C ASN A 122 -0.25 -18.85 -2.12
N ARG A 123 0.95 -19.15 -2.63
CA ARG A 123 2.06 -18.18 -2.66
C ARG A 123 1.64 -16.90 -3.39
N GLY A 124 1.97 -15.76 -2.80
CA GLY A 124 1.65 -14.44 -3.35
C GLY A 124 0.23 -13.95 -3.06
N LEU A 125 -0.57 -14.68 -2.29
CA LEU A 125 -1.84 -14.18 -1.77
C LEU A 125 -1.58 -13.13 -0.67
N LEU A 126 -2.24 -11.97 -0.78
CA LEU A 126 -2.02 -10.81 0.09
C LEU A 126 -3.29 -10.44 0.86
N ASP A 127 -3.16 -9.76 1.99
CA ASP A 127 -4.29 -9.04 2.62
C ASP A 127 -4.42 -7.60 2.09
N LYS A 128 -5.48 -6.92 2.52
CA LYS A 128 -5.86 -5.57 2.05
C LYS A 128 -4.90 -4.45 2.44
N SER A 129 -3.98 -4.71 3.36
CA SER A 129 -2.94 -3.78 3.78
C SER A 129 -1.58 -4.16 3.21
N THR A 130 -1.19 -5.44 3.26
CA THR A 130 0.11 -5.89 2.73
C THR A 130 0.24 -5.64 1.23
N TYR A 131 -0.83 -5.77 0.41
CA TYR A 131 -0.71 -5.46 -1.02
C TYR A 131 -0.31 -4.01 -1.28
N GLN A 132 -0.64 -3.08 -0.39
CA GLN A 132 -0.28 -1.67 -0.55
C GLN A 132 1.23 -1.48 -0.40
N MET A 133 1.86 -2.26 0.49
CA MET A 133 3.30 -2.29 0.64
C MET A 133 4.00 -2.94 -0.54
N VAL A 134 3.46 -4.06 -1.04
CA VAL A 134 3.95 -4.68 -2.29
C VAL A 134 3.83 -3.72 -3.47
N LEU A 135 2.74 -2.97 -3.55
CA LEU A 135 2.54 -1.95 -4.58
C LEU A 135 3.57 -0.82 -4.49
N GLN A 136 3.80 -0.27 -3.30
CA GLN A 136 4.83 0.74 -3.06
C GLN A 136 6.21 0.22 -3.48
N HIS A 137 6.55 -1.00 -3.06
CA HIS A 137 7.80 -1.67 -3.41
C HIS A 137 7.97 -1.89 -4.91
N ASP A 138 6.92 -2.37 -5.58
CA ASP A 138 6.93 -2.63 -7.01
C ASP A 138 7.04 -1.35 -7.84
N VAL A 139 6.45 -0.26 -7.38
CA VAL A 139 6.62 1.08 -7.96
C VAL A 139 8.07 1.55 -7.79
N ALA A 140 8.67 1.33 -6.61
CA ALA A 140 10.08 1.64 -6.34
C ALA A 140 11.02 0.85 -7.26
N ALA A 141 10.71 -0.42 -7.50
CA ALA A 141 11.41 -1.29 -8.44
C ALA A 141 11.17 -0.93 -9.93
N GLY A 142 10.37 0.11 -10.21
CA GLY A 142 10.14 0.62 -11.56
C GLY A 142 9.14 -0.18 -12.40
N LYS A 143 8.39 -1.12 -11.80
CA LYS A 143 7.36 -1.88 -12.51
C LYS A 143 6.29 -0.93 -13.07
N LYS A 144 5.72 -1.26 -14.23
CA LYS A 144 4.75 -0.41 -14.95
C LYS A 144 3.33 -0.97 -14.92
N SER A 145 3.17 -2.26 -14.69
CA SER A 145 1.89 -2.94 -14.52
C SER A 145 2.05 -4.03 -13.49
N MET A 146 1.07 -4.15 -12.60
CA MET A 146 1.11 -5.05 -11.46
C MET A 146 -0.28 -5.66 -11.25
N SER A 147 -0.33 -6.90 -10.79
CA SER A 147 -1.58 -7.62 -10.51
C SER A 147 -1.37 -8.44 -9.24
N TYR A 148 -2.31 -8.34 -8.30
CA TYR A 148 -2.21 -9.01 -7.00
C TYR A 148 -3.47 -9.80 -6.70
N GLN A 149 -3.31 -10.99 -6.12
CA GLN A 149 -4.42 -11.74 -5.51
C GLN A 149 -4.56 -11.27 -4.06
N VAL A 150 -5.75 -10.79 -3.69
CA VAL A 150 -6.00 -10.17 -2.39
C VAL A 150 -7.20 -10.83 -1.73
N VAL A 151 -7.07 -11.23 -0.47
CA VAL A 151 -8.20 -11.70 0.32
C VAL A 151 -9.07 -10.51 0.71
N ASP A 152 -10.31 -10.45 0.21
CA ASP A 152 -11.27 -9.39 0.53
C ASP A 152 -12.54 -9.98 1.13
N GLY A 153 -12.61 -9.97 2.47
CA GLY A 153 -13.69 -10.64 3.18
C GLY A 153 -13.51 -12.16 3.13
N ASP A 154 -14.42 -12.85 2.46
CA ASP A 154 -14.48 -14.31 2.29
C ASP A 154 -14.10 -14.79 0.88
N ASP A 155 -13.65 -13.90 0.00
CA ASP A 155 -13.22 -14.22 -1.38
C ASP A 155 -11.81 -13.71 -1.70
N ILE A 156 -11.26 -14.17 -2.82
CA ILE A 156 -10.02 -13.66 -3.41
C ILE A 156 -10.37 -12.75 -4.60
N GLU A 157 -9.99 -11.48 -4.51
CA GLU A 157 -10.11 -10.54 -5.61
C GLU A 157 -8.75 -10.32 -6.31
N THR A 158 -8.80 -10.00 -7.61
CA THR A 158 -7.63 -9.57 -8.38
C THR A 158 -7.57 -8.04 -8.43
N TYR A 159 -6.46 -7.47 -7.97
CA TYR A 159 -6.23 -6.03 -7.98
C TYR A 159 -5.17 -5.67 -9.02
N ASP A 160 -5.58 -5.05 -10.12
CA ASP A 160 -4.70 -4.62 -11.19
C ASP A 160 -4.32 -3.14 -11.07
N PHE A 161 -3.06 -2.83 -11.38
CA PHE A 161 -2.51 -1.48 -11.32
C PHE A 161 -1.66 -1.17 -12.55
N ARG A 162 -1.61 0.12 -12.89
CA ARG A 162 -0.76 0.63 -13.95
C ARG A 162 -0.13 1.97 -13.57
N VAL A 163 1.15 2.13 -13.88
CA VAL A 163 1.86 3.41 -13.75
C VAL A 163 1.46 4.33 -14.91
N LEU A 164 1.04 5.54 -14.57
CA LEU A 164 0.64 6.59 -15.53
C LEU A 164 1.78 7.55 -15.88
N GLY A 165 2.84 7.58 -15.07
CA GLY A 165 4.00 8.44 -15.28
C GLY A 165 4.42 9.15 -14.00
N GLU A 166 5.25 10.16 -14.16
CA GLU A 166 5.70 11.03 -13.07
C GLU A 166 4.97 12.36 -13.14
N GLU A 167 4.56 12.90 -11.99
CA GLU A 167 4.07 14.27 -11.89
C GLU A 167 4.39 14.89 -10.51
N ALA A 168 4.43 16.21 -10.46
CA ALA A 168 4.56 16.93 -9.21
C ALA A 168 3.18 17.10 -8.55
N VAL A 169 3.09 16.79 -7.26
CA VAL A 169 1.85 16.82 -6.47
C VAL A 169 2.02 17.84 -5.35
N THR A 170 1.10 18.80 -5.28
CA THR A 170 1.02 19.74 -4.16
C THR A 170 0.47 19.02 -2.93
N THR A 171 1.21 19.08 -1.83
CA THR A 171 0.82 18.53 -0.51
C THR A 171 0.94 19.61 0.57
N LYS A 172 0.55 19.33 1.81
CA LYS A 172 0.74 20.29 2.92
C LYS A 172 2.21 20.47 3.29
N VAL A 173 3.05 19.47 3.02
CA VAL A 173 4.51 19.56 3.23
C VAL A 173 5.26 20.18 2.05
N GLY A 174 4.57 20.67 1.02
CA GLY A 174 5.15 21.30 -0.17
C GLY A 174 4.90 20.50 -1.46
N LEU A 175 5.64 20.84 -2.52
CA LEU A 175 5.54 20.18 -3.82
C LEU A 175 6.41 18.92 -3.84
N ILE A 176 5.83 17.76 -4.16
CA ILE A 176 6.54 16.47 -4.17
C ILE A 176 6.50 15.87 -5.58
N ASP A 177 7.66 15.49 -6.12
CA ASP A 177 7.74 14.71 -7.35
C ASP A 177 7.37 13.24 -7.05
N ALA A 178 6.33 12.73 -7.72
CA ALA A 178 5.73 11.44 -7.41
C ALA A 178 5.46 10.59 -8.66
N ILE A 179 5.39 9.27 -8.46
CA ILE A 179 4.91 8.32 -9.46
C ILE A 179 3.41 8.16 -9.32
N LYS A 180 2.68 8.47 -10.40
CA LYS A 180 1.23 8.33 -10.47
C LYS A 180 0.86 6.93 -10.91
N VAL A 181 -0.03 6.30 -10.15
CA VAL A 181 -0.50 4.93 -10.38
C VAL A 181 -2.02 4.90 -10.32
N GLU A 182 -2.64 4.16 -11.23
CA GLU A 182 -4.09 3.91 -11.17
C GLU A 182 -4.38 2.46 -10.81
N ARG A 183 -5.48 2.24 -10.07
CA ARG A 183 -6.10 0.91 -9.98
C ARG A 183 -6.98 0.70 -11.19
N VAL A 184 -6.63 -0.29 -12.00
CA VAL A 184 -7.37 -0.72 -13.19
C VAL A 184 -8.55 -1.59 -12.74
N ARG A 185 -9.73 -1.34 -13.29
CA ARG A 185 -10.95 -2.12 -13.05
C ARG A 185 -11.66 -2.30 -14.37
N ASP A 186 -12.39 -3.41 -14.51
CA ASP A 186 -13.29 -3.60 -15.64
C ASP A 186 -14.36 -2.49 -15.62
N PRO A 187 -14.42 -1.63 -16.65
CA PRO A 187 -15.37 -0.51 -16.70
C PRO A 187 -16.84 -0.97 -16.78
N THR A 188 -17.09 -2.23 -17.17
CA THR A 188 -18.43 -2.83 -17.14
C THR A 188 -18.87 -3.22 -15.73
N GLN A 189 -17.92 -3.50 -14.84
CA GLN A 189 -18.16 -3.93 -13.46
C GLN A 189 -18.13 -2.77 -12.46
N SER A 190 -17.32 -1.75 -12.74
CA SER A 190 -17.15 -0.63 -11.81
C SER A 190 -16.76 0.67 -12.52
N LYS A 191 -17.47 1.75 -12.17
CA LYS A 191 -17.11 3.12 -12.52
C LYS A 191 -16.13 3.77 -11.54
N ARG A 192 -15.77 3.07 -10.46
CA ARG A 192 -14.89 3.61 -9.41
C ARG A 192 -13.48 3.80 -9.96
N LYS A 193 -12.92 5.00 -9.76
CA LYS A 193 -11.55 5.33 -10.12
C LYS A 193 -10.72 5.54 -8.86
N THR A 194 -9.50 5.01 -8.85
CA THR A 194 -8.55 5.22 -7.76
C THR A 194 -7.20 5.55 -8.37
N THR A 195 -6.64 6.69 -7.96
CA THR A 195 -5.30 7.13 -8.34
C THR A 195 -4.47 7.34 -7.09
N LEU A 196 -3.23 6.89 -7.13
CA LEU A 196 -2.27 6.92 -6.03
C LEU A 196 -0.99 7.63 -6.49
N TRP A 197 -0.33 8.32 -5.57
CA TRP A 197 0.92 9.02 -5.83
C TRP A 197 1.99 8.64 -4.82
N PHE A 198 3.10 8.09 -5.32
CA PHE A 198 4.20 7.60 -4.50
C PHE A 198 5.43 8.51 -4.64
N ALA A 199 5.92 9.05 -3.53
CA ALA A 199 6.97 10.07 -3.52
C ALA A 199 8.37 9.51 -3.83
N LYS A 200 8.95 9.93 -4.96
CA LYS A 200 10.22 9.39 -5.48
C LYS A 200 11.38 9.50 -4.49
N ASN A 201 11.42 10.60 -3.73
CA ASN A 201 12.53 10.92 -2.83
C ASN A 201 12.27 10.54 -1.37
N TRP A 202 11.14 9.89 -1.07
CA TRP A 202 10.70 9.56 0.28
C TRP A 202 10.32 8.08 0.38
N ASP A 203 11.19 7.20 -0.11
CA ASP A 203 11.02 5.74 -0.11
C ASP A 203 9.68 5.30 -0.74
N TYR A 204 9.23 6.06 -1.74
CA TYR A 204 7.95 5.84 -2.42
C TYR A 204 6.75 5.88 -1.48
N LEU A 205 6.82 6.63 -0.37
CA LEU A 205 5.68 6.87 0.51
C LEU A 205 4.45 7.34 -0.30
N LEU A 206 3.27 6.78 0.00
CA LEU A 206 2.01 7.25 -0.57
C LEU A 206 1.71 8.66 -0.04
N VAL A 207 1.76 9.68 -0.91
CA VAL A 207 1.59 11.10 -0.53
C VAL A 207 0.27 11.70 -0.96
N ALA A 208 -0.43 11.06 -1.88
CA ALA A 208 -1.80 11.41 -2.21
C ALA A 208 -2.57 10.20 -2.73
N LEU A 209 -3.89 10.24 -2.54
CA LEU A 209 -4.85 9.33 -3.12
C LEU A 209 -6.07 10.12 -3.57
N ASN A 210 -6.56 9.83 -4.77
CA ASN A 210 -7.81 10.36 -5.28
C ASN A 210 -8.75 9.20 -5.59
N GLN A 211 -9.98 9.30 -5.12
CA GLN A 211 -10.99 8.28 -5.32
C GLN A 211 -12.29 8.89 -5.80
N ILE A 212 -12.77 8.40 -6.94
CA ILE A 212 -14.09 8.72 -7.46
C ILE A 212 -14.93 7.46 -7.32
N GLU A 213 -15.98 7.53 -6.49
CA GLU A 213 -16.90 6.43 -6.24
C GLU A 213 -17.88 6.19 -7.40
N LYS A 214 -18.61 5.07 -7.34
CA LYS A 214 -19.59 4.69 -8.37
C LYS A 214 -20.71 5.73 -8.53
N ASP A 215 -21.05 6.44 -7.46
CA ASP A 215 -22.06 7.51 -7.43
C ASP A 215 -21.49 8.90 -7.80
N GLY A 216 -20.20 8.96 -8.15
CA GLY A 216 -19.51 10.18 -8.54
C GLY A 216 -18.96 11.00 -7.38
N LYS A 217 -19.13 10.57 -6.12
CA LYS A 217 -18.48 11.24 -4.98
C LYS A 217 -16.97 11.13 -5.12
N GLU A 218 -16.28 12.26 -4.99
CA GLU A 218 -14.83 12.34 -5.08
C GLU A 218 -14.23 12.68 -3.70
N TYR A 219 -13.18 11.94 -3.34
CA TYR A 219 -12.42 12.10 -2.10
C TYR A 219 -10.95 12.23 -2.43
N GLN A 220 -10.31 13.24 -1.84
CA GLN A 220 -8.87 13.42 -1.94
C GLN A 220 -8.24 13.28 -0.56
N ILE A 221 -7.29 12.36 -0.46
CA ILE A 221 -6.45 12.15 0.71
C ILE A 221 -5.07 12.67 0.35
N MET A 222 -4.50 13.52 1.19
CA MET A 222 -3.26 14.22 0.91
C MET A 222 -2.38 14.25 2.15
N LEU A 223 -1.08 14.02 1.96
CA LEU A 223 -0.10 14.06 3.05
C LEU A 223 -0.15 15.41 3.75
N GLU A 224 -0.36 15.36 5.06
CA GLU A 224 -0.32 16.49 5.96
C GLU A 224 1.09 16.67 6.55
N GLU A 225 1.61 15.60 7.14
CA GLU A 225 2.97 15.47 7.63
C GLU A 225 3.40 14.00 7.64
N GLY A 226 4.70 13.75 7.83
CA GLY A 226 5.19 12.38 7.95
C GLY A 226 6.69 12.31 8.15
N THR A 227 7.17 11.12 8.50
CA THR A 227 8.59 10.80 8.60
C THR A 227 8.90 9.49 7.88
N VAL A 228 10.07 9.40 7.27
CA VAL A 228 10.60 8.16 6.69
C VAL A 228 11.98 7.93 7.28
N ASN A 229 12.17 6.79 7.94
CA ASN A 229 13.39 6.46 8.67
C ASN A 229 13.86 7.61 9.59
N GLY A 230 12.93 8.18 10.35
CA GLY A 230 13.18 9.29 11.28
C GLY A 230 13.42 10.66 10.62
N LYS A 231 13.41 10.77 9.28
CA LYS A 231 13.56 12.05 8.58
C LYS A 231 12.19 12.63 8.21
N THR A 232 11.95 13.88 8.58
CA THR A 232 10.72 14.60 8.21
C THR A 232 10.59 14.74 6.70
N VAL A 233 9.45 14.31 6.17
CA VAL A 233 9.10 14.46 4.75
C VAL A 233 8.89 15.93 4.42
N LYS A 234 9.54 16.41 3.36
CA LYS A 234 9.43 17.79 2.85
C LYS A 234 9.34 17.81 1.33
N GLY A 235 8.50 18.68 0.81
CA GLY A 235 8.50 19.06 -0.60
C GLY A 235 9.68 19.98 -0.94
N ARG A 236 9.89 20.18 -2.25
CA ARG A 236 10.87 21.13 -2.80
C ARG A 236 10.31 22.54 -2.95
#